data_AF-A0A516SHI1-F1
#
_entry.id   AF-A0A516SHI1-F1
#
_cell.length_a   1.000
_cell.length_b   1.000
_cell.length_c   1.000
_cell.angle_alpha   90.00
_cell.angle_beta   90.00
_cell.angle_gamma   90.00
#
_symmetry.space_group_name_H-M   'P 1'
#
loop_
_entity.id
_entity.type
_entity.pdbx_description
1 polymer ?
#
loop_
_entity_poly.entity_id
_entity_poly.type
_entity_poly.pdbx_seq_one_letter_code
_entity_poly.pdbx_strand_id
1 'polypeptide(L)'
;MTWLALVLALLLEQFRPIGRGNLFYGGYRGFADAVERNFNAGEYQHGVVGWTLAVATPTAIVLLIWGGLFLVHWAAAWLFGLAVLYVTMGFRQFSPAFTGVADALKEDKLDTARSLLGGWTREPASELLETEVARVAIEQGLIDAYRHVFGPMFWFIVLGPAGAVAYRATTILQLKWGARDRRRGERFGNFADKAANLIDWLPIRATAISFAIVGDFEDAAYCWRQQAERWTSEAYGILLAAGAGAIGVRLGMPLHQEHTVRFRPELGMGEEADANMLASAVGLVWRTLLFWLMVILLVTLAGHFGRFTG
;
A
#
# COMPACT_ATOMS: atom_id res chain seq x y z
N MET A 1 4.14 9.56 22.23
CA MET A 1 4.32 10.60 21.19
C MET A 1 4.03 10.06 19.79
N THR A 2 4.58 8.90 19.39
CA THR A 2 4.30 8.25 18.09
C THR A 2 2.82 7.90 17.87
N TRP A 3 2.12 7.36 18.88
CA TRP A 3 0.68 7.06 18.78
C TRP A 3 -0.17 8.30 18.49
N LEU A 4 0.07 9.41 19.22
CA LEU A 4 -0.64 10.67 19.00
C LEU A 4 -0.40 11.23 17.59
N ALA A 5 0.82 11.09 17.06
CA ALA A 5 1.13 11.53 15.70
C ALA A 5 0.37 10.68 14.66
N LEU A 6 0.25 9.37 14.87
CA LEU A 6 -0.51 8.49 13.98
C LEU A 6 -2.01 8.83 13.99
N VAL A 7 -2.60 8.98 15.18
CA VAL A 7 -4.02 9.32 15.31
C VAL A 7 -4.29 10.70 14.72
N LEU A 8 -3.46 11.70 15.01
CA LEU A 8 -3.62 13.03 14.42
C LEU A 8 -3.39 13.05 12.92
N ALA A 9 -2.44 12.28 12.38
CA ALA A 9 -2.23 12.18 10.93
C ALA A 9 -3.47 11.60 10.25
N LEU A 10 -4.03 10.52 10.80
CA LEU A 10 -5.24 9.88 10.27
C LEU A 10 -6.46 10.79 10.38
N LEU A 11 -6.63 11.49 11.51
CA LEU A 11 -7.70 12.47 11.69
C LEU A 11 -7.54 13.65 10.72
N LEU A 12 -6.34 14.21 10.59
CA LEU A 12 -6.06 15.29 9.64
C LEU A 12 -6.33 14.85 8.20
N GLU A 13 -6.01 13.60 7.85
CA GLU A 13 -6.32 13.05 6.53
C GLU A 13 -7.85 12.85 6.32
N GLN A 14 -8.58 12.56 7.39
CA GLN A 14 -10.05 12.50 7.36
C GLN A 14 -10.68 13.89 7.18
N PHE A 15 -10.09 14.95 7.73
CA PHE A 15 -10.62 16.33 7.60
C PHE A 15 -10.14 17.07 6.35
N ARG A 16 -8.87 16.92 5.97
CA ARG A 16 -8.28 17.54 4.77
C ARG A 16 -7.48 16.51 3.99
N PRO A 17 -8.07 15.85 2.99
CA PRO A 17 -7.29 14.97 2.13
C PRO A 17 -6.29 15.78 1.30
N ILE A 18 -5.04 15.33 1.28
CA ILE A 18 -4.07 15.81 0.28
C ILE A 18 -4.49 15.22 -1.07
N GLY A 19 -4.83 16.10 -2.02
CA GLY A 19 -5.21 15.71 -3.37
C GLY A 19 -4.10 14.97 -4.12
N ARG A 20 -4.49 14.19 -5.15
CA ARG A 20 -3.58 13.38 -6.01
C ARG A 20 -2.46 14.18 -6.70
N GLY A 21 -2.52 15.51 -6.67
CA GLY A 21 -1.56 16.45 -7.25
C GLY A 21 -0.64 17.15 -6.24
N ASN A 22 -0.26 16.51 -5.14
CA ASN A 22 0.66 17.13 -4.19
C ASN A 22 1.99 17.50 -4.88
N LEU A 23 2.43 18.75 -4.71
CA LEU A 23 3.67 19.29 -5.27
C LEU A 23 4.88 18.42 -4.90
N PHE A 24 4.89 17.86 -3.69
CA PHE A 24 5.95 16.95 -3.23
C PHE A 24 6.03 15.66 -4.07
N TYR A 25 4.88 15.05 -4.39
CA TYR A 25 4.84 13.85 -5.22
C TYR A 25 5.17 14.16 -6.69
N GLY A 26 4.72 15.30 -7.21
CA GLY A 26 5.10 15.78 -8.54
C GLY A 26 6.60 16.02 -8.65
N GLY A 27 7.17 16.73 -7.68
CA GLY A 27 8.61 17.01 -7.60
C GLY A 27 9.44 15.74 -7.49
N TYR A 28 9.06 14.82 -6.60
CA TYR A 28 9.76 13.53 -6.47
C TYR A 28 9.66 12.68 -7.75
N ARG A 29 8.49 12.66 -8.41
CA ARG A 29 8.36 11.95 -9.69
C ARG A 29 9.26 12.54 -10.76
N GLY A 30 9.35 13.86 -10.86
CA GLY A 30 10.26 14.55 -11.79
C GLY A 30 11.73 14.29 -11.46
N PHE A 31 12.09 14.25 -10.18
CA PHE A 31 13.42 13.84 -9.73
C PHE A 31 13.73 12.39 -10.13
N ALA A 32 12.81 11.45 -9.89
CA ALA A 32 12.97 10.06 -10.33
C ALA A 32 13.11 9.95 -11.85
N ASP A 33 12.37 10.74 -12.64
CA ASP A 33 12.52 10.80 -14.10
C ASP A 33 13.88 11.38 -14.52
N ALA A 34 14.44 12.33 -13.77
CA ALA A 34 15.78 12.84 -14.02
C ALA A 34 16.85 11.77 -13.69
N VAL A 35 16.69 11.04 -12.59
CA VAL A 35 17.59 9.95 -12.22
C VAL A 35 17.55 8.83 -13.27
N GLU A 36 16.36 8.40 -13.69
CA GLU A 36 16.21 7.40 -14.76
C GLU A 36 16.87 7.89 -16.05
N ARG A 37 16.59 9.12 -16.50
CA ARG A 37 17.18 9.65 -17.75
C ARG A 37 18.71 9.75 -17.71
N ASN A 38 19.30 10.07 -16.57
CA ASN A 38 20.74 10.30 -16.46
C ASN A 38 21.53 9.01 -16.19
N PHE A 39 20.92 8.03 -15.52
CA PHE A 39 21.60 6.81 -15.10
C PHE A 39 21.14 5.55 -15.85
N ASN A 40 20.03 5.56 -16.58
CA ASN A 40 19.55 4.37 -17.29
C ASN A 40 20.39 4.08 -18.54
N ALA A 41 21.40 3.24 -18.37
CA ALA A 41 22.19 2.64 -19.46
C ALA A 41 21.68 1.24 -19.88
N GLY A 42 20.48 0.82 -19.42
CA GLY A 42 19.89 -0.49 -19.73
C GLY A 42 20.42 -1.67 -18.92
N GLU A 43 21.35 -1.44 -17.98
CA GLU A 43 21.94 -2.47 -17.14
C GLU A 43 21.41 -2.49 -15.70
N TYR A 44 21.52 -3.65 -15.06
CA TYR A 44 21.08 -3.85 -13.68
C TYR A 44 21.85 -2.99 -12.67
N GLN A 45 23.18 -2.85 -12.81
CA GLN A 45 24.02 -2.08 -11.89
C GLN A 45 23.62 -0.60 -11.83
N HIS A 46 23.29 -0.05 -13.00
CA HIS A 46 22.77 1.30 -13.14
C HIS A 46 21.42 1.48 -12.43
N GLY A 47 20.56 0.45 -12.47
CA GLY A 47 19.33 0.37 -11.67
C GLY A 47 19.57 0.41 -10.16
N VAL A 48 20.61 -0.27 -9.68
CA VAL A 48 21.01 -0.24 -8.25
C VAL A 48 21.45 1.17 -7.84
N VAL A 49 22.30 1.81 -8.63
CA VAL A 49 22.79 3.17 -8.33
C VAL A 49 21.64 4.19 -8.41
N GLY A 50 20.81 4.10 -9.46
CA GLY A 50 19.65 4.97 -9.62
C GLY A 50 18.66 4.84 -8.47
N TRP A 51 18.34 3.62 -8.05
CA TRP A 51 17.43 3.39 -6.92
C TRP A 51 18.01 3.87 -5.60
N THR A 52 19.28 3.54 -5.33
CA THR A 52 19.92 3.94 -4.07
C THR A 52 19.98 5.45 -3.95
N LEU A 53 20.32 6.18 -5.02
CA LEU A 53 20.29 7.64 -5.04
C LEU A 53 18.86 8.17 -4.88
N ALA A 54 17.90 7.62 -5.62
CA ALA A 54 16.51 8.08 -5.59
C ALA A 54 15.81 7.84 -4.24
N VAL A 55 16.23 6.87 -3.44
CA VAL A 55 15.70 6.60 -2.09
C VAL A 55 16.55 7.27 -1.01
N ALA A 56 17.88 7.19 -1.09
CA ALA A 56 18.77 7.72 -0.06
C ALA A 56 18.72 9.25 0.02
N THR A 57 18.63 9.96 -1.11
CA THR A 57 18.58 11.43 -1.11
C THR A 57 17.40 11.99 -0.32
N PRO A 58 16.12 11.67 -0.62
CA PRO A 58 15.00 12.20 0.16
C PRO A 58 15.01 11.69 1.61
N THR A 59 15.43 10.45 1.84
CA THR A 59 15.51 9.86 3.18
C THR A 59 16.54 10.57 4.06
N ALA A 60 17.73 10.85 3.52
CA ALA A 60 18.79 11.56 4.22
C ALA A 60 18.39 13.01 4.53
N ILE A 61 17.75 13.72 3.60
CA ILE A 61 17.24 15.08 3.83
C ILE A 61 16.26 15.08 5.01
N VAL A 62 15.30 14.16 5.02
CA VAL A 62 14.30 14.05 6.09
C VAL A 62 14.96 13.69 7.42
N LEU A 63 15.93 12.79 7.41
CA LEU A 63 16.68 12.39 8.60
C LEU A 63 17.50 13.56 9.18
N LEU A 64 18.18 14.33 8.33
CA LEU A 64 18.96 15.50 8.74
C LEU A 64 18.06 16.61 9.32
N ILE A 65 16.94 16.91 8.67
CA ILE A 65 15.97 17.89 9.17
C ILE A 65 15.38 17.41 10.50
N TRP A 66 14.94 16.16 10.58
CA TRP A 66 14.35 15.61 11.79
C TRP A 66 15.34 15.57 12.95
N GLY A 67 16.58 15.12 12.72
CA GLY A 67 17.65 15.13 13.70
C GLY A 67 18.04 16.54 14.14
N GLY A 68 18.16 17.48 13.21
CA GLY A 68 18.42 18.89 13.52
C GLY A 68 17.31 19.53 14.36
N LEU A 69 16.04 19.27 14.02
CA LEU A 69 14.90 19.74 14.81
C LEU A 69 14.86 19.12 16.20
N PHE A 70 15.32 17.87 16.35
CA PHE A 70 15.37 17.21 17.66
C PHE A 70 16.37 17.88 18.60
N LEU A 71 17.48 18.40 18.06
CA LEU A 71 18.47 19.18 18.81
C LEU A 71 17.94 20.56 19.25
N VAL A 72 17.03 21.16 18.48
CA VAL A 72 16.45 22.47 18.80
C VAL A 72 15.29 22.33 19.78
N HIS A 73 14.29 21.52 19.43
CA HIS A 73 13.10 21.34 20.26
C HIS A 73 12.37 20.03 19.91
N TRP A 74 12.16 19.16 20.91
CA TRP A 74 11.52 17.85 20.73
C TRP A 74 10.13 17.94 20.08
N ALA A 75 9.34 18.98 20.41
CA ALA A 75 8.00 19.16 19.83
C ALA A 75 8.05 19.57 18.35
N ALA A 76 9.10 20.29 17.91
CA ALA A 76 9.26 20.64 16.50
C ALA A 76 9.61 19.41 15.66
N ALA A 77 10.48 18.55 16.17
CA ALA A 77 10.79 17.26 15.55
C ALA A 77 9.55 16.35 15.48
N TRP A 78 8.70 16.39 16.52
CA TRP A 78 7.44 15.65 16.54
C TRP A 78 6.43 16.17 15.51
N LEU A 79 6.25 17.50 15.42
CA LEU A 79 5.36 18.13 14.44
C LEU A 79 5.83 17.88 13.00
N PHE A 80 7.14 17.92 12.77
CA PHE A 80 7.72 17.57 11.47
C PHE A 80 7.46 16.10 11.12
N GLY A 81 7.62 15.19 12.09
CA GLY A 81 7.30 13.79 11.89
C GLY A 81 5.83 13.55 11.56
N LEU A 82 4.92 14.25 12.23
CA LEU A 82 3.49 14.25 11.92
C LEU A 82 3.23 14.74 10.48
N ALA A 83 3.86 15.84 10.07
CA ALA A 83 3.70 16.40 8.73
C ALA A 83 4.24 15.45 7.64
N VAL A 84 5.41 14.85 7.86
CA VAL A 84 5.98 13.85 6.95
C VAL A 84 5.05 12.65 6.84
N LEU A 85 4.61 12.10 7.97
CA LEU A 85 3.69 10.97 8.00
C LEU A 85 2.40 11.30 7.23
N TYR A 86 1.79 12.45 7.50
CA TYR A 86 0.59 12.94 6.82
C TYR A 86 0.79 13.10 5.31
N VAL A 87 1.98 13.52 4.84
CA VAL A 87 2.29 13.60 3.40
C VAL A 87 2.53 12.21 2.80
N THR A 88 3.17 11.30 3.52
CA THR A 88 3.50 9.94 3.05
C THR A 88 2.32 8.97 3.08
N MET A 89 1.40 9.15 4.03
CA MET A 89 0.11 8.46 4.06
C MET A 89 -0.79 9.05 2.97
N GLY A 90 -1.54 8.16 2.30
CA GLY A 90 -2.44 8.54 1.21
C GLY A 90 -3.73 7.75 1.25
N PHE A 91 -4.22 7.45 2.46
CA PHE A 91 -5.49 6.80 2.75
C PHE A 91 -6.64 7.35 1.88
N ARG A 92 -6.75 8.66 1.71
CA ARG A 92 -7.87 9.25 0.94
C ARG A 92 -7.62 9.38 -0.57
N GLN A 93 -6.44 9.01 -1.07
CA GLN A 93 -6.13 9.11 -2.51
C GLN A 93 -6.80 8.00 -3.34
N PHE A 94 -7.02 6.82 -2.74
CA PHE A 94 -7.67 5.68 -3.41
C PHE A 94 -9.15 5.50 -3.01
N SER A 95 -9.55 5.95 -1.81
CA SER A 95 -10.93 5.81 -1.31
C SER A 95 -12.01 6.31 -2.29
N PRO A 96 -11.90 7.48 -2.97
CA PRO A 96 -12.93 7.92 -3.91
C PRO A 96 -13.09 7.02 -5.16
N ALA A 97 -12.00 6.40 -5.62
CA ALA A 97 -12.08 5.47 -6.75
C ALA A 97 -12.75 4.16 -6.30
N PHE A 98 -12.37 3.65 -5.13
CA PHE A 98 -12.98 2.45 -4.55
C PHE A 98 -14.49 2.65 -4.30
N THR A 99 -14.87 3.74 -3.64
CA THR A 99 -16.29 4.04 -3.38
C THR A 99 -17.05 4.29 -4.68
N GLY A 100 -16.46 5.00 -5.64
CA GLY A 100 -17.09 5.23 -6.94
C GLY A 100 -17.38 3.93 -7.70
N VAL A 101 -16.48 2.95 -7.66
CA VAL A 101 -16.72 1.62 -8.24
C VAL A 101 -17.79 0.87 -7.45
N ALA A 102 -17.75 0.88 -6.12
CA ALA A 102 -18.73 0.21 -5.28
C ALA A 102 -20.15 0.77 -5.49
N ASP A 103 -20.29 2.10 -5.53
CA ASP A 103 -21.57 2.77 -5.74
C ASP A 103 -22.09 2.50 -7.16
N ALA A 104 -21.23 2.54 -8.17
CA ALA A 104 -21.62 2.20 -9.54
C ALA A 104 -22.09 0.75 -9.69
N LEU A 105 -21.46 -0.20 -9.00
CA LEU A 105 -21.91 -1.60 -8.98
C LEU A 105 -23.27 -1.76 -8.26
N LYS A 106 -23.46 -1.09 -7.11
CA LYS A 106 -24.75 -1.10 -6.38
C LYS A 106 -25.90 -0.49 -7.19
N GLU A 107 -25.60 0.49 -8.03
CA GLU A 107 -26.56 1.13 -8.93
C GLU A 107 -26.72 0.39 -10.27
N ASP A 108 -26.10 -0.78 -10.43
CA ASP A 108 -26.14 -1.60 -11.66
C ASP A 108 -25.59 -0.87 -12.90
N LYS A 109 -24.66 0.07 -12.69
CA LYS A 109 -24.00 0.89 -13.72
C LYS A 109 -22.64 0.31 -14.09
N LEU A 110 -22.65 -0.90 -14.65
CA LEU A 110 -21.43 -1.65 -14.96
C LEU A 110 -20.42 -0.88 -15.83
N ASP A 111 -20.86 -0.18 -16.88
CA ASP A 111 -19.94 0.58 -17.75
C ASP A 111 -19.26 1.74 -17.01
N THR A 112 -19.97 2.36 -16.07
CA THR A 112 -19.38 3.38 -15.20
C THR A 112 -18.35 2.74 -14.27
N ALA A 113 -18.68 1.60 -13.64
CA ALA A 113 -17.76 0.86 -12.78
C ALA A 113 -16.48 0.43 -13.54
N ARG A 114 -16.60 -0.07 -14.77
CA ARG A 114 -15.47 -0.41 -15.65
C ARG A 114 -14.58 0.80 -15.94
N SER A 115 -15.19 1.94 -16.30
CA SER A 115 -14.44 3.16 -16.60
C SER A 115 -13.65 3.67 -15.39
N LEU A 116 -14.25 3.66 -14.20
CA LEU A 116 -13.63 4.07 -12.94
C LEU A 116 -12.52 3.11 -12.54
N LEU A 117 -12.77 1.80 -12.64
CA LEU A 117 -11.78 0.77 -12.34
C LEU A 117 -10.57 0.86 -13.28
N GLY A 118 -10.80 0.96 -14.59
CA GLY A 118 -9.72 1.07 -15.58
C GLY A 118 -8.86 2.32 -15.40
N GLY A 119 -9.47 3.45 -15.02
CA GLY A 119 -8.74 4.66 -14.65
C GLY A 119 -7.90 4.51 -13.37
N TRP A 120 -8.38 3.71 -12.42
CA TRP A 120 -7.72 3.47 -11.14
C TRP A 120 -6.56 2.46 -11.24
N THR A 121 -6.79 1.30 -11.86
CA THR A 121 -5.78 0.24 -12.05
C THR A 121 -4.81 0.57 -13.18
N ARG A 122 -5.20 1.45 -14.12
CA ARG A 122 -4.51 1.71 -15.39
C ARG A 122 -4.37 0.47 -16.28
N GLU A 123 -5.31 -0.46 -16.13
CA GLU A 123 -5.44 -1.64 -16.99
C GLU A 123 -6.80 -1.62 -17.70
N PRO A 124 -6.90 -2.21 -18.91
CA PRO A 124 -8.16 -2.26 -19.63
C PRO A 124 -9.22 -3.05 -18.84
N ALA A 125 -10.38 -2.43 -18.63
CA ALA A 125 -11.48 -2.96 -17.82
C ALA A 125 -12.80 -3.07 -18.60
N SER A 126 -12.82 -2.70 -19.89
CA SER A 126 -14.03 -2.60 -20.71
C SER A 126 -14.76 -3.93 -20.91
N GLU A 127 -14.05 -5.05 -20.83
CA GLU A 127 -14.58 -6.40 -21.04
C GLU A 127 -14.93 -7.13 -19.75
N LEU A 128 -14.62 -6.54 -18.59
CA LEU A 128 -14.79 -7.21 -17.30
C LEU A 128 -16.26 -7.40 -16.96
N LEU A 129 -16.64 -8.59 -16.53
CA LEU A 129 -17.95 -8.88 -15.94
C LEU A 129 -18.12 -8.17 -14.59
N GLU A 130 -19.36 -8.08 -14.09
CA GLU A 130 -19.64 -7.41 -12.81
C GLU A 130 -18.84 -8.02 -11.64
N THR A 131 -18.82 -9.35 -11.53
CA THR A 131 -18.04 -10.07 -10.51
C THR A 131 -16.53 -9.90 -10.71
N GLU A 132 -16.07 -9.71 -11.96
CA GLU A 132 -14.67 -9.42 -12.26
C GLU A 132 -14.28 -8.00 -11.82
N VAL A 133 -15.16 -7.01 -12.06
CA VAL A 133 -14.96 -5.64 -11.58
C VAL A 133 -14.91 -5.63 -10.05
N ALA A 134 -15.83 -6.33 -9.38
CA ALA A 134 -15.84 -6.44 -7.92
C ALA A 134 -14.54 -7.09 -7.38
N ARG A 135 -14.11 -8.23 -7.95
CA ARG A 135 -12.86 -8.90 -7.57
C ARG A 135 -11.64 -7.99 -7.69
N VAL A 136 -11.46 -7.39 -8.87
CA VAL A 136 -10.29 -6.52 -9.14
C VAL A 136 -10.33 -5.27 -8.25
N ALA A 137 -11.51 -4.72 -7.98
CA ALA A 137 -11.67 -3.58 -7.07
C ALA A 137 -11.27 -3.94 -5.62
N ILE A 138 -11.68 -5.11 -5.12
CA ILE A 138 -11.27 -5.59 -3.79
C ILE A 138 -9.76 -5.83 -3.74
N GLU A 139 -9.21 -6.54 -4.74
CA GLU A 139 -7.77 -6.80 -4.85
C GLU A 139 -6.96 -5.50 -4.79
N GLN A 140 -7.32 -4.53 -5.64
CA GLN A 140 -6.64 -3.25 -5.72
C GLN A 140 -6.86 -2.42 -4.44
N GLY A 141 -8.04 -2.51 -3.82
CA GLY A 141 -8.36 -1.82 -2.57
C GLY A 141 -7.50 -2.30 -1.40
N LEU A 142 -7.31 -3.62 -1.26
CA LEU A 142 -6.43 -4.21 -0.25
C LEU A 142 -4.97 -3.83 -0.48
N ILE A 143 -4.49 -3.88 -1.73
CA ILE A 143 -3.12 -3.47 -2.09
C ILE A 143 -2.89 -1.98 -1.80
N ASP A 144 -3.84 -1.12 -2.17
CA ASP A 144 -3.71 0.32 -1.94
C ASP A 144 -3.82 0.67 -0.45
N ALA A 145 -4.68 0.00 0.31
CA ALA A 145 -4.74 0.14 1.77
C ALA A 145 -3.39 -0.24 2.41
N TYR A 146 -2.78 -1.33 1.96
CA TYR A 146 -1.43 -1.69 2.41
C TYR A 146 -0.39 -0.61 2.07
N ARG A 147 -0.28 -0.21 0.80
CA ARG A 147 0.74 0.72 0.32
C ARG A 147 0.63 2.14 0.87
N HIS A 148 -0.58 2.58 1.20
CA HIS A 148 -0.84 3.96 1.62
C HIS A 148 -1.01 4.10 3.14
N VAL A 149 -1.22 3.01 3.85
CA VAL A 149 -1.59 3.03 5.27
C VAL A 149 -0.65 2.14 6.06
N PHE A 150 -0.73 0.82 5.89
CA PHE A 150 -0.01 -0.14 6.73
C PHE A 150 1.51 -0.11 6.49
N GLY A 151 1.95 -0.02 5.24
CA GLY A 151 3.36 0.08 4.87
C GLY A 151 4.05 1.34 5.44
N PRO A 152 3.55 2.56 5.14
CA PRO A 152 4.10 3.79 5.71
C PRO A 152 4.03 3.82 7.24
N MET A 153 2.92 3.34 7.83
CA MET A 153 2.74 3.27 9.27
C MET A 153 3.79 2.36 9.93
N PHE A 154 4.00 1.17 9.38
CA PHE A 154 4.99 0.22 9.89
C PHE A 154 6.40 0.83 9.91
N TRP A 155 6.85 1.36 8.78
CA TRP A 155 8.19 1.92 8.67
C TRP A 155 8.36 3.24 9.43
N PHE A 156 7.27 3.99 9.64
CA PHE A 156 7.28 5.13 10.56
C PHE A 156 7.52 4.72 12.01
N ILE A 157 6.94 3.60 12.44
CA ILE A 157 7.13 3.10 13.81
C ILE A 157 8.58 2.60 14.00
N VAL A 158 9.14 1.92 13.00
CA VAL A 158 10.48 1.32 13.08
C VAL A 158 11.60 2.35 12.92
N LEU A 159 11.51 3.25 11.94
CA LEU A 159 12.59 4.18 11.55
C LEU A 159 12.19 5.66 11.64
N GLY A 160 11.01 5.96 12.16
CA GLY A 160 10.52 7.34 12.25
C GLY A 160 10.15 7.95 10.89
N PRO A 161 10.17 9.29 10.78
CA PRO A 161 9.76 10.01 9.56
C PRO A 161 10.56 9.61 8.31
N ALA A 162 11.85 9.33 8.49
CA ALA A 162 12.73 8.89 7.40
C ALA A 162 12.29 7.53 6.83
N GLY A 163 11.84 6.60 7.68
CA GLY A 163 11.32 5.30 7.26
C GLY A 163 10.09 5.39 6.38
N ALA A 164 9.13 6.25 6.75
CA ALA A 164 7.92 6.46 5.96
C ALA A 164 8.24 6.99 4.55
N VAL A 165 9.23 7.90 4.45
CA VAL A 165 9.69 8.46 3.18
C VAL A 165 10.44 7.43 2.36
N ALA A 166 11.34 6.65 2.96
CA ALA A 166 12.06 5.58 2.29
C ALA A 166 11.10 4.53 1.70
N TYR A 167 10.09 4.14 2.48
CA TYR A 167 9.04 3.24 2.02
C TYR A 167 8.29 3.82 0.82
N ARG A 168 7.80 5.05 0.94
CA ARG A 168 7.01 5.71 -0.11
C ARG A 168 7.80 5.93 -1.39
N ALA A 169 9.07 6.32 -1.27
CA ALA A 169 10.01 6.43 -2.38
C ALA A 169 10.14 5.08 -3.09
N THR A 170 10.38 4.00 -2.34
CA THR A 170 10.49 2.64 -2.89
C THR A 170 9.22 2.23 -3.64
N THR A 171 8.04 2.44 -3.06
CA THR A 171 6.75 2.11 -3.72
C THR A 171 6.57 2.88 -5.03
N ILE A 172 6.94 4.17 -5.07
CA ILE A 172 6.86 4.97 -6.30
C ILE A 172 7.82 4.44 -7.36
N LEU A 173 9.06 4.12 -6.99
CA LEU A 173 10.06 3.58 -7.92
C LEU A 173 9.66 2.19 -8.44
N GLN A 174 9.09 1.33 -7.61
CA GLN A 174 8.55 0.04 -8.03
C GLN A 174 7.46 0.20 -9.12
N LEU A 175 6.51 1.12 -8.88
CA LEU A 175 5.42 1.37 -9.82
C LEU A 175 5.88 2.04 -11.12
N LYS A 176 6.92 2.89 -11.06
CA LYS A 176 7.42 3.59 -12.25
C LYS A 176 8.41 2.74 -13.06
N TRP A 177 9.41 2.19 -12.40
CA TRP A 177 10.51 1.49 -13.05
C TRP A 177 10.21 0.00 -13.18
N GLY A 178 9.81 -0.68 -12.10
CA GLY A 178 9.53 -2.12 -12.12
C GLY A 178 8.41 -2.52 -13.08
N ALA A 179 7.27 -1.81 -13.05
CA ALA A 179 6.14 -2.09 -13.93
C ALA A 179 6.39 -1.71 -15.40
N ARG A 180 7.35 -0.84 -15.69
CA ARG A 180 7.71 -0.43 -17.06
C ARG A 180 8.71 -1.42 -17.66
N ASP A 181 9.70 -1.83 -16.87
CA ASP A 181 10.69 -2.84 -17.26
C ASP A 181 10.06 -4.19 -17.56
N ARG A 182 9.09 -4.65 -16.75
CA ARG A 182 8.32 -5.87 -17.05
C ARG A 182 7.61 -5.83 -18.40
N ARG A 183 7.22 -4.64 -18.88
CA ARG A 183 6.57 -4.46 -20.19
C ARG A 183 7.56 -4.32 -21.34
N ARG A 184 8.78 -3.85 -21.08
CA ARG A 184 9.79 -3.53 -22.10
C ARG A 184 10.99 -4.47 -22.15
N GLY A 185 11.14 -5.35 -21.16
CA GLY A 185 12.30 -6.25 -21.03
C GLY A 185 13.57 -5.54 -20.55
N GLU A 186 13.46 -4.35 -19.98
CA GLU A 186 14.59 -3.58 -19.43
C GLU A 186 15.07 -4.18 -18.09
N ARG A 187 16.35 -3.95 -17.73
CA ARG A 187 16.97 -4.53 -16.51
C ARG A 187 17.11 -3.52 -15.36
N PHE A 188 16.84 -2.25 -15.61
CA PHE A 188 17.08 -1.13 -14.70
C PHE A 188 16.13 -1.16 -13.48
N GLY A 189 14.83 -1.28 -13.72
CA GLY A 189 13.75 -1.37 -12.73
C GLY A 189 13.68 -2.70 -11.97
N ASN A 190 14.40 -3.75 -12.39
CA ASN A 190 14.40 -5.05 -11.71
C ASN A 190 14.89 -4.91 -10.25
N PHE A 191 15.88 -4.06 -9.99
CA PHE A 191 16.33 -3.81 -8.63
C PHE A 191 15.26 -3.11 -7.79
N ALA A 192 14.49 -2.18 -8.36
CA ALA A 192 13.39 -1.51 -7.66
C ALA A 192 12.29 -2.51 -7.25
N ASP A 193 11.95 -3.46 -8.12
CA ASP A 193 11.00 -4.55 -7.80
C ASP A 193 11.54 -5.45 -6.67
N LYS A 194 12.82 -5.85 -6.72
CA LYS A 194 13.45 -6.66 -5.67
C LYS A 194 13.52 -5.94 -4.32
N ALA A 195 13.94 -4.67 -4.32
CA ALA A 195 14.06 -3.87 -3.11
C ALA A 195 12.68 -3.63 -2.47
N ALA A 196 11.65 -3.39 -3.28
CA ALA A 196 10.28 -3.28 -2.79
C ALA A 196 9.80 -4.58 -2.15
N ASN A 197 10.01 -5.74 -2.79
CA ASN A 197 9.64 -7.03 -2.20
C ASN A 197 10.37 -7.30 -0.86
N LEU A 198 11.63 -6.89 -0.73
CA LEU A 198 12.40 -7.04 0.51
C LEU A 198 11.85 -6.14 1.63
N ILE A 199 11.57 -4.87 1.31
CA ILE A 199 11.01 -3.89 2.25
C ILE A 199 9.58 -4.27 2.67
N ASP A 200 8.81 -4.87 1.76
CA ASP A 200 7.44 -5.31 2.00
C ASP A 200 7.36 -6.64 2.81
N TRP A 201 8.45 -7.43 2.87
CA TRP A 201 8.44 -8.80 3.41
C TRP A 201 7.86 -8.90 4.83
N LEU A 202 8.31 -8.04 5.74
CA LEU A 202 7.84 -8.01 7.13
C LEU A 202 6.47 -7.32 7.30
N PRO A 203 6.27 -6.07 6.81
CA PRO A 203 5.00 -5.36 7.00
C PRO A 203 3.80 -6.05 6.35
N ILE A 204 3.97 -6.73 5.20
CA ILE A 204 2.88 -7.51 4.59
C ILE A 204 2.43 -8.64 5.49
N ARG A 205 3.38 -9.41 6.05
CA ARG A 205 3.05 -10.53 6.94
C ARG A 205 2.38 -10.04 8.22
N ALA A 206 2.85 -8.92 8.78
CA ALA A 206 2.18 -8.28 9.90
C ALA A 206 0.73 -7.87 9.56
N THR A 207 0.51 -7.33 8.37
CA THR A 207 -0.82 -6.94 7.88
C THR A 207 -1.71 -8.16 7.67
N ALA A 208 -1.20 -9.22 7.03
CA ALA A 208 -1.93 -10.47 6.78
C ALA A 208 -2.32 -11.19 8.09
N ILE A 209 -1.42 -11.26 9.07
CA ILE A 209 -1.74 -11.75 10.42
C ILE A 209 -2.85 -10.90 11.04
N SER A 210 -2.78 -9.58 10.87
CA SER A 210 -3.80 -8.68 11.42
C SER A 210 -5.16 -8.83 10.73
N PHE A 211 -5.19 -9.15 9.43
CA PHE A 211 -6.43 -9.52 8.73
C PHE A 211 -7.02 -10.81 9.30
N ALA A 212 -6.18 -11.83 9.53
CA ALA A 212 -6.62 -13.09 10.13
C ALA A 212 -7.19 -12.89 11.55
N ILE A 213 -6.55 -12.07 12.39
CA ILE A 213 -6.99 -11.82 13.78
C ILE A 213 -8.35 -11.10 13.85
N VAL A 214 -8.62 -10.23 12.87
CA VAL A 214 -9.74 -9.29 12.90
C VAL A 214 -10.94 -9.76 12.05
N GLY A 215 -10.70 -10.66 11.10
CA GLY A 215 -11.71 -11.36 10.31
C GLY A 215 -11.82 -12.84 10.70
N ASP A 216 -11.98 -13.71 9.70
CA ASP A 216 -11.91 -15.16 9.90
C ASP A 216 -10.45 -15.64 9.93
N PHE A 217 -9.99 -16.06 11.11
CA PHE A 217 -8.61 -16.50 11.31
C PHE A 217 -8.30 -17.81 10.58
N GLU A 218 -9.23 -18.76 10.60
CA GLU A 218 -9.03 -20.12 10.07
C GLU A 218 -8.89 -20.06 8.55
N ASP A 219 -9.85 -19.41 7.89
CA ASP A 219 -9.88 -19.27 6.44
C ASP A 219 -8.73 -18.40 5.94
N ALA A 220 -8.41 -17.29 6.61
CA ALA A 220 -7.28 -16.45 6.25
C ALA A 220 -5.93 -17.19 6.34
N ALA A 221 -5.73 -17.98 7.41
CA ALA A 221 -4.50 -18.75 7.60
C ALA A 221 -4.40 -19.91 6.59
N TYR A 222 -5.52 -20.56 6.27
CA TYR A 222 -5.59 -21.59 5.26
C TYR A 222 -5.25 -21.04 3.87
N CYS A 223 -5.94 -19.96 3.44
CA CYS A 223 -5.71 -19.32 2.14
C CYS A 223 -4.28 -18.85 1.98
N TRP A 224 -3.72 -18.17 2.99
CA TRP A 224 -2.31 -17.76 2.96
C TRP A 224 -1.41 -18.96 2.69
N ARG A 225 -1.51 -20.03 3.51
CA ARG A 225 -0.63 -21.19 3.39
C ARG A 225 -0.75 -21.91 2.05
N GLN A 226 -1.95 -22.01 1.48
CA GLN A 226 -2.20 -22.84 0.30
C GLN A 226 -2.09 -22.09 -1.03
N GLN A 227 -2.34 -20.78 -1.03
CA GLN A 227 -2.60 -20.02 -2.25
C GLN A 227 -1.60 -18.88 -2.51
N ALA A 228 -0.99 -18.32 -1.47
CA ALA A 228 -0.14 -17.12 -1.59
C ALA A 228 1.05 -17.30 -2.56
N GLU A 229 1.71 -18.46 -2.52
CA GLU A 229 2.88 -18.76 -3.37
C GLU A 229 2.56 -18.83 -4.86
N ARG A 230 1.29 -19.06 -5.22
CA ARG A 230 0.87 -19.17 -6.62
C ARG A 230 0.74 -17.80 -7.29
N TRP A 231 0.63 -16.73 -6.51
CA TRP A 231 0.46 -15.37 -7.03
C TRP A 231 1.76 -14.85 -7.66
N THR A 232 1.63 -13.96 -8.64
CA THR A 232 2.78 -13.37 -9.37
C THR A 232 3.82 -12.67 -8.48
N SER A 233 3.39 -12.19 -7.32
CA SER A 233 4.24 -11.66 -6.25
C SER A 233 3.83 -12.34 -4.97
N GLU A 234 4.74 -13.08 -4.33
CA GLU A 234 4.48 -13.76 -3.06
C GLU A 234 3.97 -12.76 -2.01
N ALA A 235 4.59 -11.59 -1.92
CA ALA A 235 4.18 -10.49 -1.06
C ALA A 235 2.69 -10.15 -1.22
N TYR A 236 2.24 -9.80 -2.42
CA TYR A 236 0.83 -9.50 -2.63
C TYR A 236 -0.07 -10.73 -2.55
N GLY A 237 0.44 -11.92 -2.87
CA GLY A 237 -0.27 -13.19 -2.67
C GLY A 237 -0.62 -13.42 -1.20
N ILE A 238 0.31 -13.16 -0.28
CA ILE A 238 0.08 -13.26 1.17
C ILE A 238 -1.01 -12.29 1.62
N LEU A 239 -0.88 -11.02 1.21
CA LEU A 239 -1.84 -9.97 1.55
C LEU A 239 -3.26 -10.29 1.05
N LEU A 240 -3.36 -10.65 -0.22
CA LEU A 240 -4.64 -10.91 -0.89
C LEU A 240 -5.27 -12.22 -0.42
N ALA A 241 -4.49 -13.30 -0.27
CA ALA A 241 -5.02 -14.57 0.22
C ALA A 241 -5.56 -14.45 1.66
N ALA A 242 -4.80 -13.80 2.55
CA ALA A 242 -5.25 -13.56 3.92
C ALA A 242 -6.45 -12.62 3.96
N GLY A 243 -6.46 -11.55 3.16
CA GLY A 243 -7.59 -10.62 3.10
C GLY A 243 -8.86 -11.26 2.54
N ALA A 244 -8.73 -12.08 1.49
CA ALA A 244 -9.83 -12.79 0.85
C ALA A 244 -10.43 -13.85 1.77
N GLY A 245 -9.59 -14.66 2.43
CA GLY A 245 -10.04 -15.63 3.44
C GLY A 245 -10.70 -14.93 4.65
N ALA A 246 -10.13 -13.82 5.13
CA ALA A 246 -10.67 -13.09 6.28
C ALA A 246 -12.06 -12.48 6.05
N ILE A 247 -12.45 -12.22 4.80
CA ILE A 247 -13.79 -11.74 4.42
C ILE A 247 -14.67 -12.80 3.75
N GLY A 248 -14.15 -14.00 3.50
CA GLY A 248 -14.90 -15.10 2.87
C GLY A 248 -15.26 -14.86 1.40
N VAL A 249 -14.36 -14.24 0.61
CA VAL A 249 -14.57 -13.99 -0.82
C VAL A 249 -13.52 -14.67 -1.70
N ARG A 250 -13.92 -15.07 -2.92
CA ARG A 250 -13.01 -15.57 -3.95
C ARG A 250 -12.48 -14.44 -4.83
N LEU A 251 -11.18 -14.19 -4.76
CA LEU A 251 -10.43 -13.24 -5.58
C LEU A 251 -9.54 -13.97 -6.61
N GLY A 252 -8.85 -13.19 -7.44
CA GLY A 252 -8.02 -13.72 -8.51
C GLY A 252 -8.88 -14.31 -9.62
N MET A 253 -8.58 -15.54 -10.02
CA MET A 253 -9.18 -16.26 -11.15
C MET A 253 -9.08 -15.54 -12.51
N PRO A 254 -9.46 -16.22 -13.62
CA PRO A 254 -9.36 -15.63 -14.95
C PRO A 254 -10.19 -14.34 -15.10
N LEU A 255 -9.67 -13.41 -15.91
CA LEU A 255 -10.31 -12.16 -16.30
C LEU A 255 -10.47 -12.06 -17.81
N HIS A 256 -11.55 -11.46 -18.28
CA HIS A 256 -11.73 -11.08 -19.68
C HIS A 256 -11.03 -9.74 -19.95
N GLN A 257 -9.96 -9.77 -20.74
CA GLN A 257 -9.14 -8.59 -21.01
C GLN A 257 -8.46 -8.67 -22.40
N GLU A 258 -8.56 -7.58 -23.16
CA GLU A 258 -7.94 -7.44 -24.50
C GLU A 258 -8.34 -8.58 -25.47
N HIS A 259 -9.62 -8.96 -25.50
CA HIS A 259 -10.14 -10.07 -26.29
C HIS A 259 -9.54 -11.44 -25.95
N THR A 260 -8.88 -11.56 -24.80
CA THR A 260 -8.27 -12.80 -24.29
C THR A 260 -8.68 -13.07 -22.86
N VAL A 261 -8.50 -14.32 -22.42
CA VAL A 261 -8.68 -14.69 -21.02
C VAL A 261 -7.34 -14.68 -20.32
N ARG A 262 -7.12 -13.71 -19.42
CA ARG A 262 -5.90 -13.62 -18.62
C ARG A 262 -6.01 -14.55 -17.43
N PHE A 263 -5.32 -15.68 -17.49
CA PHE A 263 -5.27 -16.65 -16.40
C PHE A 263 -4.53 -16.08 -15.18
N ARG A 264 -5.17 -16.15 -14.02
CA ARG A 264 -4.61 -15.82 -12.72
C ARG A 264 -5.02 -16.92 -11.73
N PRO A 265 -4.17 -17.26 -10.75
CA PRO A 265 -4.53 -18.23 -9.74
C PRO A 265 -5.71 -17.71 -8.91
N GLU A 266 -6.47 -18.64 -8.35
CA GLU A 266 -7.53 -18.34 -7.39
C GLU A 266 -6.95 -18.03 -6.02
N LEU A 267 -7.51 -17.01 -5.35
CA LEU A 267 -7.20 -16.61 -3.98
C LEU A 267 -8.50 -16.51 -3.17
N GLY A 268 -8.44 -16.78 -1.88
CA GLY A 268 -9.60 -16.79 -1.00
C GLY A 268 -10.43 -18.07 -1.11
N MET A 269 -11.60 -18.01 -0.47
CA MET A 269 -12.62 -19.06 -0.42
C MET A 269 -13.93 -18.43 0.03
N GLY A 270 -15.06 -19.10 -0.21
CA GLY A 270 -16.39 -18.57 0.09
C GLY A 270 -17.12 -18.06 -1.16
N GLU A 271 -17.79 -16.91 -1.02
CA GLU A 271 -18.71 -16.39 -2.03
C GLU A 271 -17.99 -15.71 -3.20
N GLU A 272 -18.70 -15.54 -4.32
CA GLU A 272 -18.22 -14.70 -5.42
C GLU A 272 -18.23 -13.22 -5.02
N ALA A 273 -17.29 -12.44 -5.55
CA ALA A 273 -17.23 -11.02 -5.21
C ALA A 273 -18.40 -10.26 -5.85
N ASP A 274 -19.11 -9.51 -5.01
CA ASP A 274 -20.18 -8.60 -5.38
C ASP A 274 -19.94 -7.19 -4.81
N ALA A 275 -20.88 -6.29 -5.04
CA ALA A 275 -20.81 -4.92 -4.53
C ALA A 275 -20.85 -4.84 -2.98
N ASN A 276 -21.42 -5.84 -2.30
CA ASN A 276 -21.49 -5.87 -0.83
C ASN A 276 -20.14 -6.26 -0.23
N MET A 277 -19.40 -7.17 -0.87
CA MET A 277 -18.08 -7.59 -0.45
C MET A 277 -17.05 -6.45 -0.52
N LEU A 278 -17.27 -5.43 -1.36
CA LEU A 278 -16.45 -4.21 -1.33
C LEU A 278 -16.59 -3.48 0.02
N ALA A 279 -17.79 -3.43 0.60
CA ALA A 279 -17.98 -2.84 1.92
C ALA A 279 -17.34 -3.70 3.02
N SER A 280 -17.41 -5.03 2.91
CA SER A 280 -16.70 -5.97 3.80
C SER A 280 -15.19 -5.76 3.78
N ALA A 281 -14.61 -5.55 2.59
CA ALA A 281 -13.18 -5.25 2.43
C ALA A 281 -12.78 -3.93 3.13
N VAL A 282 -13.58 -2.87 2.98
CA VAL A 282 -13.36 -1.61 3.72
C VAL A 282 -13.48 -1.82 5.22
N GLY A 283 -14.48 -2.59 5.66
CA GLY A 283 -14.66 -2.94 7.06
C GLY A 283 -13.47 -3.72 7.64
N LEU A 284 -12.89 -4.64 6.89
CA LEU A 284 -11.65 -5.34 7.28
C LEU A 284 -10.50 -4.35 7.46
N VAL A 285 -10.23 -3.50 6.45
CA VAL A 285 -9.16 -2.49 6.51
C VAL A 285 -9.32 -1.58 7.72
N TRP A 286 -10.53 -1.10 8.00
CA TRP A 286 -10.80 -0.22 9.13
C TRP A 286 -10.58 -0.91 10.47
N ARG A 287 -11.12 -2.12 10.65
CA ARG A 287 -10.91 -2.89 11.89
C ARG A 287 -9.43 -3.21 12.10
N THR A 288 -8.68 -3.52 11.04
CA THR A 288 -7.24 -3.77 11.12
C THR A 288 -6.45 -2.50 11.44
N LEU A 289 -6.85 -1.34 10.90
CA LEU A 289 -6.28 -0.05 11.27
C LEU A 289 -6.48 0.24 12.76
N LEU A 290 -7.71 0.08 13.26
CA LEU A 290 -8.03 0.24 14.68
C LEU A 290 -7.22 -0.73 15.56
N PHE A 291 -7.09 -1.98 15.12
CA PHE A 291 -6.27 -2.98 15.81
C PHE A 291 -4.80 -2.53 15.92
N TRP A 292 -4.18 -2.06 14.83
CA TRP A 292 -2.81 -1.54 14.90
C TRP A 292 -2.70 -0.33 15.83
N LEU A 293 -3.63 0.62 15.75
CA LEU A 293 -3.65 1.78 16.64
C LEU A 293 -3.75 1.36 18.12
N MET A 294 -4.54 0.33 18.42
CA MET A 294 -4.66 -0.22 19.76
C MET A 294 -3.37 -0.90 20.22
N VAL A 295 -2.76 -1.75 19.38
CA VAL A 295 -1.48 -2.40 19.70
C VAL A 295 -0.39 -1.34 19.95
N ILE A 296 -0.31 -0.31 19.11
CA ILE A 296 0.66 0.78 19.26
C ILE A 296 0.40 1.56 20.56
N LEU A 297 -0.87 1.80 20.91
CA LEU A 297 -1.24 2.44 22.17
C LEU A 297 -0.74 1.61 23.36
N LEU A 298 -1.02 0.30 23.37
CA LEU A 298 -0.62 -0.60 24.45
C LEU A 298 0.90 -0.67 24.60
N VAL A 299 1.65 -0.79 23.50
CA VAL A 299 3.12 -0.78 23.53
C VAL A 299 3.65 0.57 24.05
N THR A 300 3.03 1.68 23.64
CA THR A 300 3.42 3.02 24.11
C THR A 300 3.16 3.18 25.61
N LEU A 301 2.02 2.69 26.11
CA LEU A 301 1.67 2.73 27.53
C LEU A 301 2.61 1.83 28.35
N ALA A 302 2.84 0.59 27.91
CA ALA A 302 3.73 -0.35 28.59
C ALA A 302 5.16 0.22 28.71
N GLY A 303 5.68 0.84 27.66
CA GLY A 303 6.98 1.51 27.69
C GLY A 303 7.03 2.73 28.61
N HIS A 304 5.90 3.40 28.84
CA HIS A 304 5.80 4.51 29.79
C HIS A 304 5.77 4.00 31.23
N PHE A 305 4.90 3.04 31.55
CA PHE A 305 4.77 2.47 32.89
C PHE A 305 6.03 1.71 33.33
N GLY A 306 6.69 0.98 32.44
CA GLY A 306 7.93 0.26 32.74
C GLY A 306 9.12 1.18 33.10
N ARG A 307 9.09 2.45 32.69
CA ARG A 307 10.10 3.46 33.07
C ARG A 307 9.86 4.10 34.44
N PHE A 308 8.67 3.93 35.04
CA PHE A 308 8.36 4.45 36.36
C PHE A 308 8.58 3.42 37.48
N THR A 309 8.75 2.15 37.14
CA THR A 309 8.88 1.04 38.11
C THR A 309 10.28 0.45 38.22
N GLY A 310 11.29 1.02 37.55
CA GLY A 310 12.70 0.59 37.61
C GLY A 310 13.62 1.77 37.85
#